data_AF-A0A7S4E0L7-F1
#
_entry.id   AF-A0A7S4E0L7-F1
#
_cell.length_a   1.000
_cell.length_b   1.000
_cell.length_c   1.000
_cell.angle_alpha   90.00
_cell.angle_beta   90.00
_cell.angle_gamma   90.00
#
_symmetry.space_group_name_H-M   'P 1'
#
loop_
_entity.id
_entity.type
_entity.pdbx_description
1 polymer ?
#
loop_
_entity_poly.entity_id
_entity_poly.type
_entity_poly.pdbx_seq_one_letter_code
_entity_poly.pdbx_strand_id
1 'polypeptide(L)'
;TQTIKQVLSMFQFVICKTGPKLAPILPSLHSHLLNLWKSTELHQIRIHLLYTLKVLVQSVGTPSVRLFSFFATLLRWCLDPSAASARVSLHDLALDLWLALLQCTPSPFPKSSFGLFDACWYSLARPAEIADQKLSYVEALLSITGSYALGAG
;
A
#
# COMPACT_ATOMS: atom_id res chain seq x y z
N THR A 1 21.93 -0.23 -11.00
CA THR A 1 20.51 0.18 -11.01
C THR A 1 19.63 -0.71 -11.87
N GLN A 2 20.00 -1.04 -13.12
CA GLN A 2 19.19 -1.88 -14.02
C GLN A 2 18.96 -3.30 -13.50
N THR A 3 20.00 -3.94 -12.97
CA THR A 3 19.91 -5.29 -12.38
C THR A 3 18.91 -5.36 -11.22
N ILE A 4 18.90 -4.35 -10.34
CA ILE A 4 17.96 -4.30 -9.19
C ILE A 4 16.52 -4.20 -9.69
N LYS A 5 16.25 -3.38 -10.72
CA LYS A 5 14.91 -3.28 -11.31
C LYS A 5 14.47 -4.61 -11.93
N GLN A 6 15.35 -5.27 -12.69
CA GLN A 6 15.06 -6.59 -13.28
C GLN A 6 14.77 -7.64 -12.21
N VAL A 7 15.55 -7.66 -11.13
CA VAL A 7 15.30 -8.55 -9.98
C VAL A 7 13.94 -8.26 -9.34
N LEU A 8 13.58 -6.99 -9.14
CA LEU A 8 12.27 -6.62 -8.61
C LEU A 8 11.13 -7.05 -9.54
N SER A 9 11.27 -6.90 -10.86
CA SER A 9 10.28 -7.36 -11.83
C SER A 9 10.14 -8.88 -11.85
N MET A 10 11.24 -9.62 -11.78
CA MET A 10 11.18 -11.08 -11.64
C MET A 10 10.51 -11.49 -10.33
N PHE A 11 10.80 -10.76 -9.25
CA PHE A 11 10.20 -11.00 -7.96
C PHE A 11 8.69 -10.72 -7.97
N GLN A 12 8.23 -9.65 -8.64
CA GLN A 12 6.81 -9.39 -8.88
C GLN A 12 6.14 -10.57 -9.62
N PHE A 13 6.79 -11.11 -10.65
CA PHE A 13 6.27 -12.28 -11.37
C PHE A 13 6.13 -13.50 -10.44
N VAL A 14 7.16 -13.79 -9.63
CA VAL A 14 7.11 -14.88 -8.64
C VAL A 14 5.99 -14.65 -7.63
N ILE A 15 5.81 -13.41 -7.17
CA ILE A 15 4.72 -13.05 -6.25
C ILE A 15 3.37 -13.39 -6.86
N CYS A 16 3.10 -12.92 -8.10
CA CYS A 16 1.84 -13.17 -8.79
C CYS A 16 1.56 -14.66 -8.97
N LYS A 17 2.59 -15.48 -9.24
CA LYS A 17 2.44 -16.92 -9.43
C LYS A 17 2.28 -17.70 -8.12
N THR A 18 2.85 -17.20 -7.04
CA THR A 18 2.83 -17.89 -5.74
C THR A 18 1.59 -17.51 -4.92
N GLY A 19 1.19 -16.25 -4.99
CA GLY A 19 -0.05 -15.73 -4.42
C GLY A 19 -0.20 -16.02 -2.92
N PRO A 20 -1.33 -16.61 -2.48
CA PRO A 20 -1.62 -16.86 -1.07
C PRO A 20 -0.58 -17.74 -0.35
N LYS A 21 0.17 -18.57 -1.08
CA LYS A 21 1.22 -19.44 -0.50
C LYS A 21 2.39 -18.66 0.12
N LEU A 22 2.48 -17.35 -0.13
CA LEU A 22 3.48 -16.47 0.48
C LEU A 22 3.13 -16.04 1.91
N ALA A 23 1.88 -16.22 2.36
CA ALA A 23 1.43 -15.84 3.70
C ALA A 23 2.40 -16.23 4.85
N PRO A 24 2.95 -17.46 4.93
CA PRO A 24 3.85 -17.84 6.04
C PRO A 24 5.17 -17.07 6.05
N ILE A 25 5.67 -16.62 4.90
CA ILE A 25 6.95 -15.90 4.76
C ILE A 25 6.78 -14.39 4.62
N LEU A 26 5.53 -13.90 4.67
CA LEU A 26 5.18 -12.51 4.42
C LEU A 26 5.95 -11.51 5.30
N PRO A 27 6.13 -11.72 6.62
CA PRO A 27 6.90 -10.79 7.46
C PRO A 27 8.35 -10.67 7.00
N SER A 28 8.97 -11.80 6.64
CA SER A 28 10.35 -11.83 6.15
C SER A 28 10.47 -11.10 4.81
N LEU A 29 9.59 -11.40 3.85
CA LEU A 29 9.60 -10.73 2.54
C LEU A 29 9.45 -9.22 2.67
N HIS A 30 8.49 -8.79 3.50
CA HIS A 30 8.27 -7.39 3.79
C HIS A 30 9.50 -6.73 4.43
N SER A 31 10.15 -7.37 5.41
CA SER A 31 11.36 -6.84 6.05
C SER A 31 12.48 -6.60 5.03
N HIS A 32 12.69 -7.53 4.09
CA HIS A 32 13.69 -7.37 3.03
C HIS A 32 13.35 -6.20 2.10
N LEU A 33 12.08 -6.07 1.69
CA LEU A 33 11.63 -4.96 0.83
C LEU A 33 11.78 -3.60 1.53
N LEU A 34 11.47 -3.51 2.83
CA LEU A 34 11.70 -2.28 3.61
C LEU A 34 13.18 -1.97 3.81
N ASN A 35 14.03 -2.96 4.03
CA ASN A 35 15.47 -2.74 4.12
C ASN A 35 16.02 -2.21 2.80
N LEU A 36 15.54 -2.75 1.67
CA LEU A 36 15.88 -2.25 0.34
C LEU A 36 15.37 -0.82 0.11
N TRP A 37 14.18 -0.48 0.63
CA TRP A 37 13.66 0.89 0.60
C TRP A 37 14.58 1.88 1.34
N LYS A 38 15.01 1.51 2.55
CA LYS A 38 15.88 2.35 3.39
C LYS A 38 17.28 2.51 2.81
N SER A 39 17.80 1.48 2.14
CA SER A 39 19.17 1.49 1.59
C SER A 39 19.30 2.22 0.25
N THR A 40 18.18 2.62 -0.37
CA THR A 40 18.20 3.29 -1.67
C THR A 40 17.59 4.68 -1.61
N GLU A 41 18.28 5.65 -2.21
CA GLU A 41 17.75 7.00 -2.48
C GLU A 41 17.27 7.14 -3.93
N LEU A 42 17.49 6.12 -4.75
CA LEU A 42 17.15 6.16 -6.17
C LEU A 42 15.63 6.08 -6.34
N HIS A 43 15.05 7.21 -6.74
CA HIS A 43 13.60 7.39 -6.96
C HIS A 43 12.97 6.26 -7.79
N GLN A 44 13.65 5.86 -8.85
CA GLN A 44 13.19 4.81 -9.76
C GLN A 44 13.11 3.42 -9.10
N ILE A 45 13.98 3.12 -8.14
CA ILE A 45 13.93 1.88 -7.37
C ILE A 45 12.78 1.94 -6.38
N ARG A 46 12.57 3.09 -5.72
CA ARG A 46 11.44 3.34 -4.82
C ARG A 46 10.08 3.15 -5.51
N ILE A 47 9.94 3.62 -6.76
CA ILE A 47 8.77 3.35 -7.60
C ILE A 47 8.53 1.85 -7.77
N HIS A 48 9.57 1.11 -8.17
CA HIS A 48 9.45 -0.34 -8.38
C HIS A 48 9.15 -1.09 -7.08
N LEU A 49 9.69 -0.62 -5.94
CA LEU A 49 9.41 -1.18 -4.63
C LEU A 49 7.95 -0.99 -4.21
N LEU A 50 7.38 0.21 -4.37
CA LEU A 50 5.95 0.44 -4.08
C LEU A 50 5.06 -0.44 -4.93
N TYR A 51 5.37 -0.56 -6.23
CA TYR A 51 4.64 -1.46 -7.12
C TYR A 51 4.77 -2.93 -6.67
N THR A 52 5.98 -3.40 -6.32
CA THR A 52 6.19 -4.75 -5.77
C THR A 52 5.38 -4.99 -4.50
N LEU A 53 5.32 -4.01 -3.60
CA LEU A 53 4.55 -4.10 -2.35
C LEU A 53 3.04 -4.16 -2.64
N LYS A 54 2.54 -3.38 -3.60
CA LYS A 54 1.14 -3.43 -4.05
C LYS A 54 0.81 -4.82 -4.60
N VAL A 55 1.64 -5.34 -5.50
CA VAL A 55 1.48 -6.67 -6.09
C VAL A 55 1.50 -7.76 -5.00
N LEU A 56 2.37 -7.64 -3.99
CA LEU A 56 2.43 -8.55 -2.84
C LEU A 56 1.13 -8.55 -2.05
N VAL A 57 0.60 -7.37 -1.72
CA VAL A 57 -0.66 -7.22 -0.99
C VAL A 57 -1.81 -7.86 -1.77
N GLN A 58 -1.96 -7.51 -3.05
CA GLN A 58 -3.03 -8.03 -3.91
C GLN A 58 -2.93 -9.54 -4.12
N SER A 59 -1.71 -10.07 -4.28
CA SER A 59 -1.50 -11.50 -4.55
C SER A 59 -1.72 -12.36 -3.30
N VAL A 60 -1.45 -11.82 -2.11
CA VAL A 60 -1.61 -12.55 -0.84
C VAL A 60 -3.04 -12.41 -0.30
N GLY A 61 -3.68 -11.26 -0.49
CA GLY A 61 -5.05 -11.00 -0.01
C GLY A 61 -5.11 -10.70 1.49
N THR A 62 -6.12 -11.23 2.18
CA THR A 62 -6.41 -11.00 3.62
C THR A 62 -5.21 -11.12 4.57
N PRO A 63 -4.25 -12.06 4.40
CA PRO A 63 -3.07 -12.13 5.26
C PRO A 63 -2.20 -10.86 5.23
N SER A 64 -2.33 -10.00 4.21
CA SER A 64 -1.61 -8.72 4.10
C SER A 64 -1.93 -7.73 5.22
N VAL A 65 -3.05 -7.90 5.94
CA VAL A 65 -3.44 -7.09 7.10
C VAL A 65 -2.35 -7.03 8.18
N ARG A 66 -1.53 -8.08 8.28
CA ARG A 66 -0.40 -8.14 9.23
C ARG A 66 0.69 -7.10 8.95
N LEU A 67 0.67 -6.50 7.75
CA LEU A 67 1.66 -5.52 7.31
C LEU A 67 1.22 -4.07 7.55
N PHE A 68 0.00 -3.83 8.04
CA PHE A 68 -0.57 -2.48 8.12
C PHE A 68 0.23 -1.49 8.97
N SER A 69 0.69 -1.92 10.15
CA SER A 69 1.51 -1.09 11.02
C SER A 69 2.82 -0.66 10.34
N PHE A 70 3.37 -1.52 9.49
CA PHE A 70 4.59 -1.24 8.76
C PHE A 70 4.36 -0.33 7.55
N PHE A 71 3.26 -0.55 6.82
CA PHE A 71 2.88 0.31 5.71
C PHE A 71 2.55 1.73 6.15
N ALA A 72 2.01 1.93 7.35
CA ALA A 72 1.69 3.27 7.86
C ALA A 72 2.91 4.22 7.82
N THR A 73 4.09 3.77 8.26
CA THR A 73 5.31 4.58 8.23
C THR A 73 5.77 4.89 6.81
N LEU A 74 5.69 3.91 5.90
CA LEU A 74 6.06 4.09 4.50
C LEU A 74 5.12 5.08 3.80
N LEU A 75 3.80 4.91 3.98
CA LEU A 75 2.78 5.76 3.39
C LEU A 75 2.90 7.19 3.89
N ARG A 76 3.10 7.42 5.19
CA ARG A 76 3.33 8.78 5.72
C ARG A 76 4.51 9.47 5.03
N TRP A 77 5.60 8.74 4.79
CA TRP A 77 6.76 9.31 4.12
C TRP A 77 6.49 9.63 2.64
N CYS A 78 5.77 8.76 1.93
CA CYS A 78 5.43 8.95 0.52
C CYS A 78 4.39 10.06 0.30
N LEU A 79 3.46 10.19 1.25
CA LEU A 79 2.35 11.14 1.19
C LEU A 79 2.65 12.45 1.91
N ASP A 80 3.87 12.62 2.42
CA ASP A 80 4.28 13.82 3.15
C ASP A 80 4.07 15.08 2.28
N PRO A 81 3.19 16.00 2.70
CA PRO A 81 2.85 17.20 1.96
C PRO A 81 4.02 18.18 1.79
N SER A 82 5.04 18.08 2.66
CA SER A 82 6.24 18.92 2.67
C SER A 82 7.34 18.39 1.73
N ALA A 83 7.19 17.16 1.24
CA ALA A 83 8.17 16.58 0.34
C ALA A 83 8.07 17.22 -1.04
N ALA A 84 9.22 17.70 -1.55
CA ALA A 84 9.34 18.37 -2.83
C ALA A 84 8.68 17.62 -4.01
N SER A 85 8.35 18.38 -5.06
CA SER A 85 7.74 17.96 -6.34
C SER A 85 8.34 16.70 -6.99
N ALA A 86 9.56 16.32 -6.65
CA ALA A 86 10.20 15.07 -7.08
C ALA A 86 9.46 13.79 -6.63
N ARG A 87 8.51 13.84 -5.68
CA ARG A 87 7.79 12.66 -5.16
C ARG A 87 6.39 12.41 -5.72
N VAL A 88 5.90 13.20 -6.67
CA VAL A 88 4.54 13.04 -7.22
C VAL A 88 4.25 11.61 -7.68
N SER A 89 5.18 10.98 -8.42
CA SER A 89 4.98 9.59 -8.86
C SER A 89 4.99 8.54 -7.73
N LEU A 90 5.61 8.85 -6.58
CA LEU A 90 5.55 7.98 -5.40
C LEU A 90 4.25 8.19 -4.62
N HIS A 91 3.69 9.40 -4.68
CA HIS A 91 2.44 9.75 -4.05
C HIS A 91 1.29 8.91 -4.59
N ASP A 92 1.09 8.91 -5.91
CA ASP A 92 0.02 8.15 -6.56
C ASP A 92 0.16 6.65 -6.32
N LEU A 93 1.39 6.12 -6.39
CA LEU A 93 1.67 4.72 -6.10
C LEU A 93 1.43 4.35 -4.63
N ALA A 94 1.69 5.26 -3.71
CA ALA A 94 1.43 5.06 -2.29
C ALA A 94 -0.07 5.03 -1.99
N LEU A 95 -0.85 5.92 -2.62
CA LEU A 95 -2.31 5.85 -2.55
C LEU A 95 -2.82 4.53 -3.12
N ASP A 96 -2.33 4.12 -4.29
CA ASP A 96 -2.71 2.85 -4.92
C ASP A 96 -2.41 1.62 -4.05
N LEU A 97 -1.26 1.62 -3.36
CA LEU A 97 -0.91 0.60 -2.37
C LEU A 97 -1.89 0.64 -1.20
N TRP A 98 -2.24 1.83 -0.72
CA TRP A 98 -3.22 1.96 0.34
C TRP A 98 -4.60 1.43 -0.06
N LEU A 99 -5.09 1.73 -1.27
CA LEU A 99 -6.34 1.15 -1.78
C LEU A 99 -6.31 -0.37 -1.78
N ALA A 100 -5.21 -0.96 -2.27
CA ALA A 100 -5.04 -2.40 -2.29
C ALA A 100 -5.10 -3.02 -0.88
N LEU A 101 -4.51 -2.35 0.12
CA LEU A 101 -4.61 -2.76 1.52
C LEU A 101 -6.06 -2.73 2.01
N LEU A 102 -6.79 -1.64 1.74
CA LEU A 102 -8.20 -1.51 2.12
C LEU A 102 -9.05 -2.62 1.50
N GLN A 103 -8.90 -2.86 0.19
CA GLN A 103 -9.63 -3.91 -0.55
C GLN A 103 -9.33 -5.34 -0.04
N CYS A 104 -8.12 -5.56 0.50
CA CYS A 104 -7.73 -6.85 1.07
C CYS A 104 -8.11 -7.00 2.55
N THR A 105 -8.67 -5.97 3.19
CA THR A 105 -9.00 -6.04 4.61
C THR A 105 -10.35 -6.73 4.82
N PRO A 106 -10.46 -7.72 5.72
CA PRO A 106 -11.73 -8.34 6.04
C PRO A 106 -12.61 -7.39 6.87
N SER A 107 -13.92 -7.55 6.75
CA SER A 107 -14.90 -6.94 7.66
C SER A 107 -15.15 -7.88 8.85
N PRO A 108 -15.17 -7.40 10.12
CA PRO A 108 -14.93 -6.02 10.52
C PRO A 108 -13.45 -5.63 10.46
N PHE A 109 -13.20 -4.37 10.12
CA PHE A 109 -11.89 -3.75 9.99
C PHE A 109 -11.07 -3.86 11.31
N PRO A 110 -9.84 -4.40 11.26
CA PRO A 110 -9.02 -4.55 12.45
C PRO A 110 -8.48 -3.21 12.91
N LYS A 111 -8.45 -2.97 14.23
CA LYS A 111 -7.96 -1.69 14.81
C LYS A 111 -6.55 -1.28 14.36
N SER A 112 -5.71 -2.24 14.01
CA SER A 112 -4.33 -2.01 13.51
C SER A 112 -4.26 -1.23 12.20
N SER A 113 -5.38 -1.16 11.48
CA SER A 113 -5.51 -0.43 10.22
C SER A 113 -5.79 1.07 10.42
N PHE A 114 -6.21 1.51 11.60
CA PHE A 114 -6.62 2.90 11.81
C PHE A 114 -5.49 3.90 11.57
N GLY A 115 -4.25 3.52 11.92
CA GLY A 115 -3.07 4.34 11.62
C GLY A 115 -2.78 4.53 10.12
N LEU A 116 -3.34 3.69 9.24
CA LEU A 116 -3.27 3.88 7.78
C LEU A 116 -4.22 5.00 7.34
N PHE A 117 -5.40 5.14 7.96
CA PHE A 117 -6.33 6.21 7.62
C PHE A 117 -5.73 7.58 7.94
N ASP A 118 -5.15 7.76 9.13
CA ASP A 118 -4.51 9.01 9.52
C ASP A 118 -3.39 9.43 8.57
N ALA A 119 -2.65 8.45 8.03
CA ALA A 119 -1.56 8.69 7.10
C ALA A 119 -2.03 9.18 5.73
N CYS A 120 -3.20 8.73 5.28
CA CYS A 120 -3.67 8.92 3.90
C CYS A 120 -4.82 9.93 3.79
N TRP A 121 -5.53 10.22 4.89
CA TRP A 121 -6.71 11.08 4.91
C TRP A 121 -6.41 12.50 4.41
N TYR A 122 -5.32 13.11 4.89
CA TYR A 122 -4.89 14.44 4.46
C TYR A 122 -4.55 14.50 2.96
N SER A 123 -4.12 13.37 2.40
CA SER A 123 -3.80 13.23 0.99
C SER A 123 -5.05 13.27 0.11
N LEU A 124 -6.11 12.57 0.54
CA LEU A 124 -7.41 12.57 -0.14
C LEU A 124 -8.10 13.94 -0.10
N ALA A 125 -7.96 14.65 1.02
CA ALA A 125 -8.59 15.95 1.27
C ALA A 125 -8.00 17.09 0.42
N ARG A 126 -6.78 16.92 -0.14
CA ARG A 126 -6.20 17.90 -1.05
C ARG A 126 -7.02 17.99 -2.33
N PRO A 127 -7.29 19.18 -2.91
CA PRO A 127 -7.83 19.26 -4.27
C PRO A 127 -6.87 18.54 -5.21
N ALA A 128 -7.37 17.56 -5.95
CA ALA A 128 -6.57 16.78 -6.91
C ALA A 128 -7.27 16.84 -8.26
N GLU A 129 -6.48 16.83 -9.33
CA GLU A 129 -6.98 16.77 -10.70
C GLU A 129 -7.71 15.46 -11.03
N ILE A 130 -7.55 14.42 -10.20
CA ILE A 130 -8.04 13.06 -10.46
C ILE A 130 -9.23 12.75 -9.54
N ALA A 131 -10.42 13.19 -9.94
CA ALA A 131 -11.67 12.99 -9.19
C ALA A 131 -12.12 11.52 -9.13
N ASP A 132 -11.94 10.76 -10.21
CA ASP A 132 -12.41 9.36 -10.31
C ASP A 132 -11.67 8.41 -9.36
N GLN A 133 -10.36 8.60 -9.21
CA GLN A 133 -9.55 7.76 -8.33
C GLN A 133 -9.94 8.00 -6.87
N LYS A 134 -10.19 9.26 -6.48
CA LYS A 134 -10.74 9.64 -5.16
C LYS A 134 -12.09 9.01 -4.88
N LEU A 135 -12.96 8.95 -5.87
CA LEU A 135 -14.26 8.30 -5.73
C LEU A 135 -14.07 6.83 -5.37
N SER A 136 -13.15 6.11 -6.04
CA SER A 136 -12.84 4.71 -5.70
C SER A 136 -12.30 4.55 -4.26
N TYR A 137 -11.47 5.48 -3.77
CA TYR A 137 -11.04 5.48 -2.37
C TYR A 137 -12.21 5.68 -1.41
N VAL A 138 -13.08 6.65 -1.68
CA VAL A 138 -14.24 6.96 -0.85
C VAL A 138 -15.26 5.81 -0.89
N GLU A 139 -15.50 5.19 -2.04
CA GLU A 139 -16.36 4.01 -2.18
C GLU A 139 -15.80 2.81 -1.42
N ALA A 140 -14.48 2.57 -1.50
CA ALA A 140 -13.84 1.53 -0.71
C ALA A 140 -14.03 1.81 0.79
N LEU A 141 -13.77 3.05 1.24
CA LEU A 141 -14.01 3.46 2.63
C LEU A 141 -15.47 3.26 3.05
N LEU A 142 -16.43 3.69 2.24
CA LEU A 142 -17.87 3.62 2.53
C LEU A 142 -18.41 2.19 2.53
N SER A 143 -17.97 1.34 1.61
CA SER A 143 -18.29 -0.10 1.60
C SER A 143 -17.81 -0.77 2.88
N ILE A 144 -16.62 -0.36 3.34
CA ILE A 144 -16.00 -0.87 4.57
C ILE A 144 -16.72 -0.33 5.82
N THR A 145 -17.04 0.97 5.89
CA THR A 145 -17.69 1.59 7.06
C THR A 145 -19.20 1.35 7.13
N GLY A 146 -19.88 1.21 5.98
CA GLY A 146 -21.32 0.92 5.89
C GLY A 146 -21.68 -0.44 6.50
N SER A 147 -20.75 -1.39 6.47
CA SER A 147 -20.87 -2.68 7.17
C SER A 147 -20.92 -2.53 8.70
N TYR A 148 -20.40 -1.44 9.29
CA TYR A 148 -20.49 -1.18 10.72
C TYR A 148 -21.84 -0.61 11.16
N ALA A 149 -22.53 0.13 10.28
CA ALA A 149 -23.82 0.73 10.59
C ALA A 149 -24.98 -0.30 10.61
N LEU A 150 -24.83 -1.42 9.89
CA LEU A 150 -25.84 -2.49 9.81
C LEU A 150 -25.57 -3.68 10.75
N GLY A 151 -24.40 -3.74 11.39
CA GLY A 151 -24.00 -4.81 12.32
C GLY A 151 -24.10 -4.45 13.80
N ALA A 152 -24.57 -3.26 14.13
CA ALA A 152 -24.88 -2.83 15.49
C ALA A 152 -26.39 -2.91 15.73
N GLY A 153 -26.93 -4.14 15.75
CA GLY A 153 -28.31 -4.47 16.07
C GLY A 153 -28.38 -5.81 16.75
#